data_AF-A0A662GI83-F1
#
_entry.id   AF-A0A662GI83-F1
#
_cell.length_a   1.000
_cell.length_b   1.000
_cell.length_c   1.000
_cell.angle_alpha   90.00
_cell.angle_beta   90.00
_cell.angle_gamma   90.00
#
_symmetry.space_group_name_H-M   'P 1'
#
loop_
_entity.id
_entity.type
_entity.pdbx_description
1 polymer ?
#
loop_
_entity_poly.entity_id
_entity_poly.type
_entity_poly.pdbx_seq_one_letter_code
_entity_poly.pdbx_strand_id
1 'polypeptide(L)' 'MRDVPQTYTSPPNPIVKIPRDAGDRKYKIARGFSIGEIKAVGLNVMEARRIGIYVDVRRK' A
#
# COMPACT_ATOMS: atom_id res chain seq x y z
N MET A 1 15.27 -30.40 6.16
CA MET A 1 14.01 -29.65 5.93
C MET A 1 14.10 -28.38 6.76
N ARG A 2 14.22 -27.20 6.13
CA ARG A 2 14.40 -25.94 6.88
C ARG A 2 13.02 -25.38 7.22
N ASP A 3 12.70 -25.36 8.50
CA ASP A 3 11.64 -24.51 9.06
C ASP A 3 12.04 -23.05 8.84
N VAL A 4 11.50 -22.41 7.81
CA VAL A 4 11.45 -20.95 7.75
C VAL A 4 10.05 -20.59 8.22
N PRO A 5 9.88 -19.89 9.35
CA PRO A 5 8.56 -19.37 9.70
C PRO A 5 8.22 -18.35 8.62
N GLN A 6 7.36 -18.73 7.67
CA GLN A 6 6.71 -17.74 6.83
C GLN A 6 5.83 -16.94 7.77
N THR A 7 6.35 -15.84 8.31
CA THR A 7 5.51 -14.79 8.86
C THR A 7 4.69 -14.32 7.66
N TYR A 8 3.46 -14.82 7.54
CA TYR A 8 2.46 -14.39 6.56
C TYR A 8 2.11 -12.93 6.86
N THR A 9 3.06 -12.03 6.61
CA THR A 9 2.87 -10.59 6.70
C THR A 9 2.00 -10.23 5.51
N SER A 10 0.79 -9.79 5.82
CA SER A 10 -0.07 -9.20 4.80
C SER A 10 0.68 -8.06 4.11
N PRO A 11 0.48 -7.86 2.80
CA PRO A 11 1.11 -6.76 2.09
C PRO A 11 0.82 -5.43 2.81
N PRO A 12 1.79 -4.49 2.81
CA PRO A 12 1.67 -3.27 3.58
C PRO A 12 0.46 -2.44 3.12
N ASN A 13 -0.18 -1.78 4.08
CA ASN A 13 -1.27 -0.86 3.79
C ASN A 13 -0.76 0.58 3.65
N PRO A 14 -1.21 1.35 2.66
CA PRO A 14 -0.82 2.74 2.50
C PRO A 14 -1.51 3.62 3.55
N ILE A 15 -0.72 4.47 4.21
CA ILE A 15 -1.21 5.48 5.16
C ILE A 15 -1.32 6.81 4.42
N VAL A 16 -2.50 7.42 4.43
CA VAL A 16 -2.76 8.69 3.75
C VAL A 16 -3.36 9.72 4.69
N LYS A 17 -3.07 10.99 4.43
CA LYS A 17 -3.70 12.10 5.14
C LYS A 17 -5.21 12.11 4.86
N ILE A 18 -6.01 12.39 5.88
CA ILE A 18 -7.45 12.60 5.70
C ILE A 18 -7.65 14.00 5.08
N PRO A 19 -8.49 14.13 4.03
CA PRO A 19 -8.61 15.39 3.27
C PRO A 19 -9.31 16.53 4.02
N ARG A 20 -10.02 16.26 5.11
CA ARG A 20 -10.64 17.25 5.98
C ARG A 20 -10.21 17.01 7.43
N ASP A 21 -10.39 18.01 8.27
CA ASP A 21 -10.22 17.86 9.72
C ASP A 21 -11.22 16.82 10.25
N ALA A 22 -10.73 15.61 10.49
CA ALA A 22 -11.47 14.51 11.08
C ALA A 22 -11.17 14.43 12.59
N GLY A 23 -11.29 15.58 13.26
CA GLY A 23 -10.90 15.75 14.65
C GLY A 23 -9.42 15.39 14.86
N ASP A 24 -9.15 14.55 15.85
CA ASP A 24 -7.79 14.14 16.22
C ASP A 24 -7.12 13.19 15.21
N ARG A 25 -7.92 12.53 14.34
CA ARG A 25 -7.40 11.59 13.35
C ARG A 25 -6.90 12.36 12.13
N LYS A 26 -5.57 12.38 11.95
CA LYS A 26 -4.91 13.03 10.80
C LYS A 26 -4.69 12.09 9.61
N TYR A 27 -4.69 10.77 9.85
CA TYR A 27 -4.34 9.76 8.85
C TYR A 27 -5.32 8.59 8.84
N LYS A 28 -5.41 7.90 7.70
CA LYS A 28 -6.18 6.67 7.54
C LYS A 28 -5.44 5.66 6.67
N ILE A 29 -5.85 4.40 6.77
CA ILE A 29 -5.49 3.37 5.80
C ILE A 29 -6.27 3.62 4.50
N ALA A 30 -5.56 3.69 3.39
CA ALA A 30 -6.14 3.80 2.05
C ALA A 30 -6.41 2.41 1.44
N ARG A 31 -7.21 2.40 0.37
CA ARG A 31 -7.54 1.17 -0.40
C ARG A 31 -6.31 0.52 -1.03
N GLY A 32 -5.34 1.31 -1.46
CA GLY A 32 -4.14 0.86 -2.17
C GLY A 32 -3.18 2.01 -2.42
N PHE A 33 -1.97 1.71 -2.91
CA PHE A 33 -0.93 2.69 -3.22
C PHE A 33 -1.27 3.44 -4.51
N SER A 34 -0.83 4.69 -4.64
CA SER A 34 -0.98 5.45 -5.88
C SER A 34 0.00 4.96 -6.94
N ILE A 35 -0.28 5.29 -8.20
CA ILE A 35 0.65 4.98 -9.30
C ILE A 35 2.00 5.69 -9.08
N GLY A 36 2.00 6.90 -8.51
CA GLY A 36 3.21 7.65 -8.22
C GLY A 36 4.08 6.96 -7.16
N GLU A 37 3.48 6.44 -6.09
CA GLU A 37 4.20 5.71 -5.03
C GLU A 37 4.81 4.41 -5.56
N ILE A 38 4.05 3.65 -6.35
CA ILE A 38 4.53 2.40 -6.97
C ILE A 38 5.72 2.68 -7.91
N LYS A 39 5.64 3.74 -8.71
CA LYS A 39 6.75 4.16 -9.59
C LYS A 39 7.97 4.64 -8.80
N ALA A 40 7.76 5.35 -7.69
CA ALA A 40 8.85 5.86 -6.85
C ALA A 40 9.70 4.75 -6.25
N VAL A 41 9.12 3.57 -6.01
CA VAL A 41 9.84 2.37 -5.54
C VAL A 41 10.34 1.47 -6.68
N GLY A 42 10.26 1.94 -7.94
CA GLY A 42 10.79 1.22 -9.10
C GLY A 42 9.93 0.05 -9.58
N LEU A 43 8.68 -0.04 -9.15
CA LEU A 43 7.74 -1.07 -9.59
C LEU A 43 6.78 -0.53 -10.66
N ASN A 44 6.24 -1.44 -11.47
CA ASN A 44 5.03 -1.19 -12.24
C ASN A 44 3.78 -1.74 -11.55
N VAL A 45 2.59 -1.35 -12.03
CA VAL A 45 1.30 -1.75 -11.44
C VAL A 45 1.10 -3.27 -11.45
N MET A 46 1.58 -3.95 -12.49
CA MET A 46 1.42 -5.40 -12.64
C MET A 46 2.30 -6.17 -11.66
N GLU A 47 3.56 -5.74 -11.51
CA GLU A 47 4.51 -6.29 -10.54
C GLU A 47 4.00 -6.13 -9.11
N ALA A 48 3.55 -4.93 -8.74
CA ALA A 48 2.99 -4.64 -7.43
C ALA A 48 1.82 -5.58 -7.09
N ARG A 49 0.88 -5.76 -8.03
CA ARG A 49 -0.25 -6.68 -7.83
C ARG A 49 0.17 -8.14 -7.69
N ARG A 50 1.20 -8.56 -8.44
CA ARG A 50 1.71 -9.94 -8.40
C ARG A 50 2.30 -10.30 -7.03
N ILE A 51 2.90 -9.32 -6.34
CA ILE A 51 3.44 -9.48 -4.99
C ILE A 51 2.42 -9.13 -3.88
N GLY A 52 1.15 -8.91 -4.23
CA GLY A 52 0.06 -8.66 -3.28
C GLY A 52 -0.15 -7.20 -2.89
N ILE A 53 0.60 -6.25 -3.45
CA ILE A 53 0.40 -4.83 -3.18
C ILE A 53 -0.83 -4.31 -3.94
N TYR A 54 -1.82 -3.83 -3.19
CA TYR A 54 -3.00 -3.19 -3.78
C TYR A 54 -2.66 -1.82 -4.35
N VAL A 55 -3.10 -1.55 -5.57
CA VAL A 55 -2.86 -0.28 -6.29
C VAL A 55 -4.18 0.43 -6.57
N ASP A 56 -4.32 1.65 -6.08
CA ASP A 56 -5.43 2.55 -6.36
C ASP A 56 -5.09 3.48 -7.54
N VAL A 57 -5.47 3.04 -8.73
CA VAL A 57 -5.23 3.76 -9.99
C VAL A 57 -5.96 5.10 -10.09
N ARG A 58 -6.92 5.37 -9.20
CA ARG A 58 -7.69 6.63 -9.18
C ARG A 58 -7.03 7.70 -8.31
N ARG A 59 -6.08 7.33 -7.43
CA ARG A 59 -5.35 8.26 -6.58
C ARG A 59 -4.17 8.85 -7.35
N LYS A 60 -4.13 10.18 -7.45
CA LYS A 60 -3.05 10.96 -8.07
C LYS A 60 -2.23 11.64 -6.99
#